data_AF-A0A3L7P8W4-F1
#
_entry.id   AF-A0A3L7P8W4-F1
#
_cell.length_a   1.000
_cell.length_b   1.000
_cell.length_c   1.000
_cell.angle_alpha   90.00
_cell.angle_beta   90.00
_cell.angle_gamma   90.00
#
_symmetry.space_group_name_H-M   'P 1'
#
loop_
_entity.id
_entity.type
_entity.pdbx_description
1 polymer ?
#
loop_
_entity_poly.entity_id
_entity_poly.type
_entity_poly.pdbx_seq_one_letter_code
_entity_poly.pdbx_strand_id
1 'polypeptide(L)'
;MLFLSVDRALRIATFNMHAAVAAQEIYAGRCHPGERPFAVVKQAFGARSFLLRGLKHVRQEWRWLASSFNLDRLMSLMRSRAGPKVTNST
;
A
#
# COMPACT_ATOMS: atom_id res chain seq x y z
N MET A 1 12.33 23.45 -29.20
CA MET A 1 11.08 24.04 -28.67
C MET A 1 9.90 23.06 -28.64
N LEU A 2 9.86 21.99 -29.46
CA LEU A 2 8.79 20.97 -29.46
C LEU A 2 8.71 20.07 -28.19
N PHE A 3 9.83 19.85 -27.49
CA PHE A 3 9.88 18.93 -26.33
C PHE A 3 9.13 19.44 -25.08
N LEU A 4 8.95 20.77 -24.94
CA LEU A 4 8.22 21.39 -23.83
C LEU A 4 6.68 21.37 -24.03
N SER A 5 6.22 21.21 -25.27
CA SER A 5 4.79 21.27 -25.63
C SER A 5 4.06 19.95 -25.30
N VAL A 6 4.71 18.81 -25.57
CA VAL A 6 4.16 17.47 -25.26
C VAL A 6 4.02 17.26 -23.74
N ASP A 7 5.00 17.71 -22.95
CA ASP A 7 5.00 17.60 -21.49
C ASP A 7 3.89 18.45 -20.84
N ARG A 8 3.57 19.60 -21.43
CA ARG A 8 2.44 20.44 -21.01
C ARG A 8 1.10 19.78 -21.33
N ALA A 9 0.92 19.23 -22.54
CA ALA A 9 -0.31 18.56 -22.93
C ALA A 9 -0.60 17.33 -22.05
N LEU A 10 0.44 16.54 -21.73
CA LEU A 10 0.32 15.39 -20.85
C LEU A 10 -0.07 15.78 -19.41
N ARG A 11 0.52 16.86 -18.89
CA ARG A 11 0.16 17.41 -17.57
C ARG A 11 -1.27 17.92 -17.51
N ILE A 12 -1.74 18.62 -18.54
CA ILE A 12 -3.12 19.13 -18.62
C ILE A 12 -4.10 17.96 -18.73
N ALA A 13 -3.80 16.94 -19.55
CA ALA A 13 -4.63 15.75 -19.67
C ALA A 13 -4.72 14.97 -18.33
N THR A 14 -3.59 14.82 -17.65
CA THR A 14 -3.52 14.19 -16.32
C THR A 14 -4.33 15.00 -15.29
N PHE A 15 -4.16 16.33 -15.28
CA PHE A 15 -4.92 17.23 -14.41
C PHE A 15 -6.43 17.12 -14.66
N ASN A 16 -6.87 17.15 -15.92
CA ASN A 16 -8.28 17.03 -16.29
C ASN A 16 -8.86 15.65 -15.93
N MET A 17 -8.07 14.58 -16.05
CA MET A 17 -8.47 13.24 -15.58
C MET A 17 -8.71 13.22 -14.07
N HIS A 18 -7.82 13.83 -13.28
CA HIS A 18 -7.95 13.88 -11.82
C HIS A 18 -8.98 14.93 -11.32
N ALA A 19 -9.35 15.90 -12.16
CA ALA A 19 -10.39 16.88 -11.86
C ALA A 19 -11.81 16.30 -12.00
N ALA A 20 -11.98 15.19 -12.70
CA ALA A 20 -13.27 14.53 -12.85
C ALA A 20 -13.76 13.96 -11.50
N VAL A 21 -15.03 14.21 -11.16
CA VAL A 21 -15.65 13.77 -9.89
C VAL A 21 -15.52 12.26 -9.68
N ALA A 22 -15.77 11.45 -10.72
CA ALA A 22 -15.59 10.00 -10.66
C ALA A 22 -14.14 9.57 -10.39
N ALA A 23 -13.15 10.31 -10.90
CA ALA A 23 -11.75 10.02 -10.61
C ALA A 23 -11.37 10.43 -9.18
N GLN A 24 -11.96 11.50 -8.65
CA GLN A 24 -11.78 11.92 -7.26
C GLN A 24 -12.39 10.94 -6.27
N GLU A 25 -13.56 10.37 -6.56
CA GLU A 25 -14.19 9.33 -5.73
C GLU A 25 -13.34 8.05 -5.67
N ILE A 26 -12.83 7.60 -6.83
CA ILE A 26 -11.90 6.47 -6.90
C ILE A 26 -10.59 6.79 -6.15
N TYR A 27 -10.09 8.01 -6.27
CA TYR A 27 -8.88 8.46 -5.58
C TYR A 27 -9.06 8.55 -4.06
N ALA A 28 -10.21 9.05 -3.60
CA ALA A 28 -10.57 9.12 -2.18
C ALA A 28 -10.61 7.73 -1.54
N GLY A 29 -11.10 6.72 -2.26
CA GLY A 29 -11.07 5.32 -1.83
C GLY A 29 -9.66 4.71 -1.76
N ARG A 30 -8.68 5.27 -2.48
CA ARG A 30 -7.27 4.79 -2.52
C ARG A 30 -6.34 5.50 -1.56
N CYS A 31 -6.71 6.71 -1.12
CA CYS A 31 -5.89 7.53 -0.23
C CYS A 31 -5.53 6.80 1.07
N HIS A 32 -6.46 6.02 1.64
CA HIS A 32 -6.25 5.27 2.88
C HIS A 32 -5.63 3.86 2.77
N PRO A 33 -5.97 2.99 1.79
CA PRO A 33 -5.47 1.62 1.76
C PRO A 33 -3.95 1.51 1.51
N GLY A 34 -3.31 2.51 0.91
CA GLY A 34 -1.87 2.51 0.63
C GLY A 34 -1.01 2.90 1.83
N GLU A 35 -1.47 3.85 2.66
CA GLU A 35 -0.67 4.41 3.75
C GLU A 35 -0.41 3.41 4.88
N ARG A 36 -1.44 2.62 5.21
CA ARG A 36 -1.41 1.67 6.33
C ARG A 36 -0.38 0.55 6.13
N PRO A 37 -0.27 -0.11 4.96
CA PRO A 37 0.82 -1.05 4.68
C PRO A 37 2.22 -0.44 4.90
N PHE A 38 2.48 0.77 4.40
CA PHE A 38 3.77 1.42 4.60
C PHE A 38 4.04 1.76 6.07
N ALA A 39 3.02 2.20 6.81
CA ALA A 39 3.14 2.47 8.25
C ALA A 39 3.48 1.20 9.04
N VAL A 40 2.79 0.08 8.76
CA VAL A 40 3.05 -1.22 9.40
C VAL A 40 4.45 -1.71 9.06
N VAL A 41 4.85 -1.67 7.79
CA VAL A 41 6.20 -2.11 7.37
C VAL A 41 7.30 -1.27 8.04
N LYS A 42 7.11 0.05 8.17
CA LYS A 42 8.12 0.94 8.77
C LYS A 42 8.16 0.88 10.30
N GLN A 43 7.02 0.78 10.96
CA GLN A 43 6.91 0.88 12.42
C GLN A 43 6.83 -0.49 13.09
N ALA A 44 5.99 -1.40 12.59
CA ALA A 44 5.81 -2.72 13.19
C ALA A 44 6.89 -3.70 12.75
N PHE A 45 7.29 -3.69 11.47
CA PHE A 45 8.38 -4.57 10.99
C PHE A 45 9.76 -3.93 11.10
N GLY A 46 9.85 -2.61 11.39
CA GLY A 46 11.12 -1.90 11.52
C GLY A 46 11.91 -1.72 10.21
N ALA A 47 11.30 -2.00 9.05
CA ALA A 47 11.98 -1.94 7.76
C ALA A 47 12.09 -0.49 7.26
N ARG A 48 13.08 0.25 7.78
CA ARG A 48 13.40 1.63 7.38
C ARG A 48 14.52 1.73 6.33
N SER A 49 15.29 0.67 6.18
CA SER A 49 16.33 0.52 5.17
C SER A 49 16.33 -0.92 4.63
N PHE A 50 16.74 -1.07 3.37
CA PHE A 50 17.02 -2.40 2.80
C PHE A 50 18.39 -2.88 3.28
N LEU A 51 18.48 -4.18 3.57
CA LEU A 51 19.70 -4.81 4.07
C LEU A 51 20.65 -5.11 2.91
N LEU A 52 20.10 -5.59 1.79
CA LEU A 52 20.82 -5.95 0.58
C LEU A 52 20.88 -4.78 -0.41
N ARG A 53 21.91 -4.82 -1.26
CA ARG A 53 22.15 -3.85 -2.34
C ARG A 53 21.93 -4.48 -3.71
N GLY A 54 21.64 -3.62 -4.70
CA GLY A 54 21.31 -4.02 -6.06
C GLY A 54 19.80 -4.28 -6.24
N LEU A 55 19.27 -3.85 -7.39
CA LEU A 55 17.82 -3.82 -7.65
C LEU A 55 17.15 -5.19 -7.51
N LYS A 56 17.84 -6.26 -7.93
CA LYS A 56 17.34 -7.63 -7.83
C LYS A 56 17.09 -8.03 -6.37
N HIS A 57 18.05 -7.75 -5.48
CA HIS A 57 17.97 -8.13 -4.08
C HIS A 57 16.99 -7.25 -3.31
N VAL A 58 17.00 -5.94 -3.56
CA VAL A 58 16.01 -5.00 -2.99
C VAL A 58 14.58 -5.42 -3.36
N ARG A 59 14.35 -5.84 -4.61
CA ARG A 59 13.05 -6.36 -5.04
C ARG A 59 12.65 -7.61 -4.27
N GLN A 60 13.60 -8.50 -3.96
CA GLN A 60 13.33 -9.71 -3.19
C GLN A 60 12.98 -9.38 -1.75
N GLU A 61 13.72 -8.49 -1.08
CA GLU A 61 13.38 -8.01 0.26
C GLU A 61 12.01 -7.36 0.31
N TRP A 62 11.70 -6.51 -0.67
CA TRP A 62 10.38 -5.87 -0.76
C TRP A 62 9.25 -6.89 -0.89
N ARG A 63 9.45 -7.96 -1.67
CA ARG A 63 8.48 -9.06 -1.76
C ARG A 63 8.27 -9.76 -0.42
N TRP A 64 9.35 -10.03 0.32
CA TRP A 64 9.25 -10.63 1.65
C TRP A 64 8.47 -9.73 2.62
N LEU A 65 8.75 -8.42 2.65
CA LEU A 65 8.03 -7.47 3.49
C LEU A 65 6.53 -7.42 3.14
N ALA A 66 6.20 -7.38 1.85
CA ALA A 66 4.82 -7.38 1.38
C ALA A 66 4.09 -8.70 1.74
N SER A 67 4.75 -9.85 1.58
CA SER A 67 4.22 -11.15 1.99
C SER A 67 3.98 -11.21 3.49
N SER A 68 4.91 -10.75 4.32
CA SER A 68 4.76 -10.69 5.77
C SER A 68 3.59 -9.80 6.19
N PHE A 69 3.39 -8.65 5.54
CA PHE A 69 2.25 -7.77 5.79
C PHE A 69 0.93 -8.48 5.47
N ASN A 70 0.85 -9.16 4.33
CA ASN A 70 -0.36 -9.89 3.95
C ASN A 70 -0.67 -11.01 4.95
N LEU A 71 0.35 -11.73 5.42
CA LEU A 71 0.20 -12.78 6.43
C LEU A 71 -0.28 -12.21 7.77
N ASP A 72 0.32 -11.12 8.26
CA ASP A 72 -0.14 -10.45 9.49
C ASP A 72 -1.61 -10.01 9.37
N ARG A 73 -1.99 -9.47 8.21
CA ARG A 73 -3.37 -9.05 7.94
C ARG A 73 -4.34 -10.22 7.94
N LEU A 74 -3.99 -11.33 7.26
CA LEU A 74 -4.78 -12.57 7.25
C LEU A 74 -4.97 -13.11 8.67
N MET A 75 -3.90 -13.19 9.46
CA MET A 75 -3.95 -13.67 10.85
C MET A 75 -4.79 -12.75 11.75
N SER A 76 -4.70 -11.43 11.55
CA SER A 76 -5.57 -10.46 12.23
C SER A 76 -7.04 -10.70 11.90
N LEU A 77 -7.38 -10.88 10.62
CA LEU A 77 -8.75 -11.15 10.20
C LEU A 77 -9.27 -12.51 10.71
N MET A 78 -8.43 -13.53 10.73
CA MET A 78 -8.77 -14.84 11.32
C MET A 78 -9.06 -14.72 12.81
N ARG A 79 -8.26 -13.95 13.56
CA ARG A 79 -8.54 -13.66 14.98
C ARG A 79 -9.83 -12.88 15.16
N SER A 80 -10.11 -11.88 14.32
CA SER A 80 -11.35 -11.11 14.39
C SER A 80 -12.59 -11.92 13.99
N ARG A 81 -12.42 -12.96 13.17
CA ARG A 81 -13.49 -13.88 12.76
C ARG A 81 -13.65 -15.07 13.70
N ALA A 82 -12.73 -15.30 14.63
CA ALA A 82 -12.91 -16.31 15.67
C ALA A 82 -14.17 -15.94 16.47
N GLY A 83 -15.17 -16.82 16.43
CA GLY A 83 -16.43 -16.64 17.17
C GLY A 83 -16.19 -16.47 18.68
N PRO A 84 -17.23 -16.10 19.46
CA PRO A 84 -17.10 -15.85 20.89
C PRO A 84 -16.34 -17.00 21.56
N LYS A 85 -15.32 -16.65 22.35
CA LYS A 85 -14.54 -17.66 23.07
C LYS A 85 -15.49 -18.45 23.94
N VAL A 86 -15.54 -19.76 23.73
CA VAL A 86 -16.27 -20.66 24.63
C VAL A 86 -15.53 -20.63 25.95
N THR A 87 -16.06 -19.88 26.92
CA THR A 87 -15.58 -19.90 28.30
C THR A 87 -16.21 -21.13 28.94
N ASN A 88 -15.42 -22.16 29.19
CA ASN A 88 -15.86 -23.26 30.04
C ASN A 88 -15.92 -22.72 31.47
N SER A 89 -17.13 -22.40 31.93
CA SER A 89 -17.37 -22.05 33.33
C SER A 89 -17.22 -23.32 34.17
N THR A 90 -16.14 -23.39 34.93
CA THR A 90 -15.97 -24.36 36.03
C THR A 90 -16.66 -23.84 37.28
#